data_AF-A0A2N9FWR0-F1
#
_entry.id   AF-A0A2N9FWR0-F1
#
_cell.length_a   1.000
_cell.length_b   1.000
_cell.length_c   1.000
_cell.angle_alpha   90.00
_cell.angle_beta   90.00
_cell.angle_gamma   90.00
#
_symmetry.space_group_name_H-M   'P 1'
#
loop_
_entity.id
_entity.type
_entity.pdbx_description
1 polymer ?
#
loop_
_entity_poly.entity_id
_entity_poly.type
_entity_poly.pdbx_seq_one_letter_code
_entity_poly.pdbx_strand_id
1 'polypeptide(L)'
;MSNQEVKAAQEIVQKSEEVDIRRSPISVAAAVIYIITQLSNEKRALKDISLATRVAEGTIKNSYKDLYPHLSRLIPSWFVKEGDLKNLCKP
;
A
#
# COMPACT_ATOMS: atom_id res chain seq x y z
N MET A 1 -11.89 5.46 -4.22
CA MET A 1 -11.57 4.89 -2.90
C MET A 1 -12.67 5.26 -1.94
N SER A 2 -13.11 4.33 -1.12
CA SER A 2 -14.08 4.58 -0.05
C SER A 2 -13.41 5.32 1.13
N ASN A 3 -14.22 5.90 2.04
CA ASN A 3 -13.69 6.55 3.25
C ASN A 3 -12.88 5.59 4.13
N GLN A 4 -13.26 4.30 4.17
CA GLN A 4 -12.52 3.29 4.92
C GLN A 4 -11.14 3.01 4.31
N GLU A 5 -11.06 2.93 2.98
CA GLU A 5 -9.80 2.74 2.26
C GLU A 5 -8.85 3.94 2.45
N VAL A 6 -9.39 5.16 2.40
CA VAL A 6 -8.60 6.37 2.65
C VAL A 6 -8.06 6.39 4.07
N LYS A 7 -8.91 6.08 5.07
CA LYS A 7 -8.50 6.01 6.48
C LYS A 7 -7.42 4.94 6.70
N ALA A 8 -7.58 3.77 6.08
CA ALA A 8 -6.59 2.70 6.17
C ALA A 8 -5.26 3.13 5.54
N ALA A 9 -5.29 3.83 4.39
CA ALA A 9 -4.10 4.32 3.72
C ALA A 9 -3.31 5.28 4.60
N GLN A 10 -4.01 6.24 5.22
CA GLN A 10 -3.40 7.20 6.13
C GLN A 10 -2.75 6.51 7.33
N GLU A 11 -3.43 5.54 7.94
CA GLU A 11 -2.91 4.81 9.09
C GLU A 11 -1.67 3.97 8.72
N ILE A 12 -1.69 3.30 7.57
CA ILE A 12 -0.55 2.50 7.09
C ILE A 12 0.65 3.41 6.78
N VAL A 13 0.43 4.55 6.09
CA VAL A 13 1.51 5.52 5.80
C VAL A 13 2.10 6.04 7.11
N GLN A 14 1.27 6.43 8.08
CA GLN A 14 1.74 6.88 9.38
C GLN A 14 2.56 5.81 10.12
N LYS A 15 2.06 4.58 10.18
CA LYS A 15 2.79 3.45 10.81
C LYS A 15 4.07 3.08 10.07
N SER A 16 4.15 3.34 8.77
CA SER A 16 5.34 3.04 7.98
C SER A 16 6.54 3.92 8.33
N GLU A 17 6.33 5.06 8.99
CA GLU A 17 7.41 5.92 9.50
C GLU A 17 8.22 5.25 10.63
N GLU A 18 7.64 4.26 11.30
CA GLU A 18 8.32 3.46 12.34
C GLU A 18 9.17 2.32 11.77
N VAL A 19 9.15 2.13 10.45
CA VAL A 19 9.86 1.06 9.74
C VAL A 19 10.95 1.70 8.87
N ASP A 20 12.13 1.07 8.82
CA ASP A 20 13.23 1.55 7.98
C ASP A 20 12.95 1.27 6.49
N ILE A 21 12.13 2.13 5.88
CA ILE A 21 11.82 2.13 4.45
C ILE A 21 12.57 3.29 3.81
N ARG A 22 13.66 2.98 3.10
CA ARG A 22 14.50 3.98 2.41
C ARG A 22 13.86 4.48 1.09
N ARG A 23 12.64 4.99 1.18
CA ARG A 23 11.86 5.56 0.07
C ARG A 23 11.32 6.94 0.43
N SER A 24 11.07 7.76 -0.58
CA SER A 24 10.42 9.05 -0.35
C SER A 24 8.98 8.87 0.13
N PRO A 25 8.43 9.81 0.94
CA PRO A 25 7.05 9.71 1.44
C PRO A 25 6.01 9.52 0.33
N ILE A 26 6.20 10.17 -0.82
CA ILE A 26 5.28 10.02 -1.98
C ILE A 26 5.35 8.60 -2.59
N SER A 27 6.52 7.97 -2.60
CA SER A 27 6.68 6.61 -3.12
C SER A 27 6.04 5.59 -2.18
N VAL A 28 6.17 5.80 -0.87
CA VAL A 28 5.50 4.98 0.16
C VAL A 28 3.99 5.13 0.03
N ALA A 29 3.47 6.36 -0.04
CA ALA A 29 2.04 6.61 -0.22
C ALA A 29 1.48 5.95 -1.49
N ALA A 30 2.19 6.05 -2.62
CA ALA A 30 1.78 5.41 -3.88
C ALA A 30 1.71 3.88 -3.75
N ALA A 31 2.69 3.25 -3.08
CA ALA A 31 2.68 1.83 -2.82
C ALA A 31 1.56 1.40 -1.86
N VAL A 32 1.30 2.18 -0.81
CA VAL A 32 0.18 1.93 0.12
C VAL A 32 -1.17 2.00 -0.59
N ILE A 33 -1.37 2.99 -1.46
CA ILE A 33 -2.59 3.10 -2.29
C ILE A 33 -2.73 1.85 -3.16
N TYR A 34 -1.64 1.38 -3.79
CA TYR A 34 -1.67 0.14 -4.56
C TYR A 34 -2.08 -1.05 -3.70
N ILE A 35 -1.42 -1.28 -2.56
CA ILE A 35 -1.73 -2.37 -1.64
C ILE A 35 -3.21 -2.38 -1.26
N ILE A 36 -3.75 -1.23 -0.83
CA ILE A 36 -5.15 -1.12 -0.42
C ILE A 36 -6.09 -1.44 -1.58
N THR A 37 -5.84 -0.88 -2.76
CA THR A 37 -6.71 -1.16 -3.92
C THR A 37 -6.69 -2.64 -4.32
N GLN A 38 -5.57 -3.34 -4.09
CA GLN A 38 -5.47 -4.79 -4.36
C GLN A 38 -6.20 -5.65 -3.31
N LEU A 39 -6.39 -5.13 -2.10
CA LEU A 39 -7.17 -5.76 -1.02
C LEU A 39 -8.66 -5.42 -1.08
N SER A 40 -9.02 -4.35 -1.79
CA SER A 40 -10.39 -3.91 -2.01
C SER A 40 -11.08 -4.66 -3.15
N ASN A 41 -12.41 -4.57 -3.19
CA ASN A 41 -13.21 -5.07 -4.32
C ASN A 41 -12.92 -4.31 -5.62
N GLU A 42 -12.59 -3.01 -5.54
CA GLU A 42 -12.24 -2.17 -6.68
C GLU A 42 -10.72 -2.12 -6.91
N LYS A 43 -10.19 -3.14 -7.57
CA LYS A 43 -8.77 -3.19 -7.94
C LYS A 43 -8.43 -2.11 -8.95
N ARG A 44 -7.28 -1.47 -8.77
CA ARG A 44 -6.76 -0.44 -9.68
C ARG A 44 -5.49 -0.92 -10.35
N ALA A 45 -5.34 -0.61 -11.64
CA ALA A 45 -4.10 -0.96 -12.32
C ALA A 45 -2.95 -0.12 -11.75
N LEU A 46 -1.76 -0.72 -11.69
CA LEU A 46 -0.56 -0.02 -11.24
C LEU A 46 -0.28 1.24 -12.07
N LYS A 47 -0.55 1.17 -13.37
CA LYS A 47 -0.45 2.28 -14.31
C LYS A 47 -1.33 3.48 -13.92
N ASP A 48 -2.55 3.23 -13.44
CA ASP A 48 -3.48 4.30 -13.05
C ASP A 48 -2.97 5.03 -11.80
N ILE A 49 -2.39 4.28 -10.86
CA ILE A 49 -1.78 4.83 -9.65
C ILE A 49 -0.51 5.60 -10.00
N SER A 50 0.31 5.07 -10.90
CA SER A 50 1.49 5.77 -11.42
C SER A 50 1.10 7.11 -12.05
N LEU A 51 0.05 7.14 -12.88
CA LEU A 51 -0.44 8.35 -13.50
C LEU A 51 -0.96 9.37 -12.47
N ALA A 52 -1.73 8.92 -11.49
CA ALA A 52 -2.32 9.78 -10.46
C ALA A 52 -1.27 10.36 -9.50
N THR A 53 -0.28 9.55 -9.11
CA THR A 53 0.76 9.93 -8.12
C THR A 53 2.00 10.55 -8.76
N ARG A 54 2.15 10.42 -10.08
CA ARG A 54 3.36 10.78 -10.84
C ARG A 54 4.62 10.04 -10.36
N VAL A 55 4.45 8.88 -9.72
CA VAL A 55 5.54 7.99 -9.33
C VAL A 55 5.65 6.89 -10.38
N ALA A 56 6.87 6.59 -10.84
CA ALA A 56 7.09 5.54 -11.83
C ALA A 56 6.66 4.15 -11.29
N GLU A 57 6.05 3.31 -12.14
CA GLU A 57 5.58 1.98 -11.75
C GLU A 57 6.66 1.13 -11.08
N GLY A 58 7.92 1.20 -11.57
CA GLY A 58 9.05 0.50 -10.96
C GLY A 58 9.35 0.97 -9.53
N THR A 59 9.19 2.27 -9.26
CA THR A 59 9.37 2.85 -7.92
C THR A 59 8.25 2.42 -6.98
N ILE A 60 7.00 2.33 -7.47
CA ILE A 60 5.87 1.82 -6.69
C ILE A 60 6.09 0.35 -6.35
N LYS A 61 6.51 -0.49 -7.31
CA LYS A 61 6.84 -1.91 -7.08
C LYS A 61 7.96 -2.08 -6.06
N ASN A 62 9.03 -1.31 -6.19
CA ASN A 62 10.16 -1.37 -5.26
C ASN A 62 9.75 -0.94 -3.84
N SER A 63 8.92 0.11 -3.72
CA SER A 63 8.41 0.53 -2.41
C SER A 63 7.44 -0.49 -1.82
N TYR A 64 6.62 -1.13 -2.66
CA TYR A 64 5.77 -2.25 -2.24
C TYR A 64 6.60 -3.44 -1.74
N LYS A 65 7.69 -3.78 -2.43
CA LYS A 65 8.63 -4.82 -2.00
C LYS A 65 9.23 -4.55 -0.62
N ASP A 66 9.59 -3.29 -0.34
CA ASP A 66 10.13 -2.88 0.95
C ASP A 66 9.05 -2.89 2.05
N LEU A 67 7.78 -2.57 1.72
CA LEU A 67 6.65 -2.62 2.64
C LEU A 67 6.17 -4.05 2.95
N TYR A 68 6.27 -4.97 1.98
CA TYR A 68 5.65 -6.30 2.03
C TYR A 68 5.93 -7.11 3.29
N PRO A 69 7.18 -7.18 3.82
CA PRO A 69 7.49 -7.92 5.04
C PRO A 69 6.81 -7.37 6.30
N HIS A 70 6.34 -6.13 6.26
CA HIS A 70 5.80 -5.42 7.43
C HIS A 70 4.27 -5.29 7.40
N LEU A 71 3.60 -5.74 6.33
CA LEU A 71 2.16 -5.52 6.13
C LEU A 71 1.28 -6.09 7.24
N SER A 72 1.65 -7.23 7.82
CA SER A 72 0.89 -7.81 8.94
C SER A 72 0.81 -6.90 10.17
N ARG A 73 1.85 -6.07 10.41
CA ARG A 73 1.88 -5.07 11.48
C ARG A 73 1.29 -3.72 11.04
N LEU A 74 1.50 -3.34 9.78
CA LEU A 74 1.09 -2.02 9.29
C LEU A 74 -0.41 -1.94 9.00
N ILE A 75 -0.98 -2.99 8.40
CA ILE A 75 -2.37 -2.98 7.97
C ILE A 75 -3.31 -3.11 9.19
N PRO A 76 -4.27 -2.18 9.36
CA PRO A 76 -5.17 -2.24 10.50
C PRO A 76 -6.12 -3.44 10.42
N SER A 77 -6.27 -4.16 11.53
CA SER A 77 -7.15 -5.34 11.62
C SER A 77 -8.64 -5.03 11.40
N TRP A 78 -9.05 -3.77 11.58
CA TRP A 78 -10.40 -3.30 11.27
C TRP A 78 -10.66 -3.17 9.77
N PHE A 79 -9.60 -3.05 8.95
CA PHE A 79 -9.71 -2.92 7.50
C PHE A 79 -9.66 -4.29 6.82
N VAL A 80 -8.65 -5.11 7.13
CA VAL A 80 -8.40 -6.41 6.51
C VAL A 80 -7.92 -7.40 7.57
N LYS A 81 -8.41 -8.65 7.52
CA LYS A 81 -7.93 -9.72 8.41
C LYS A 81 -6.60 -10.28 7.89
N GLU A 82 -5.74 -10.73 8.79
CA GLU A 82 -4.41 -11.28 8.42
C GLU A 82 -4.50 -12.40 7.38
N GLY A 83 -5.54 -13.23 7.45
CA GLY A 83 -5.80 -14.29 6.49
C GLY A 83 -6.06 -13.82 5.06
N ASP A 84 -6.41 -12.57 4.82
CA ASP A 84 -6.68 -12.00 3.50
C ASP A 84 -5.43 -11.38 2.87
N LEU A 85 -4.38 -11.14 3.66
CA LEU A 85 -3.09 -10.63 3.16
C LEU A 85 -2.41 -11.61 2.20
N LYS A 86 -2.72 -12.91 2.32
CA LYS A 86 -2.24 -13.95 1.41
C LYS A 86 -2.77 -13.80 -0.03
N ASN A 87 -3.83 -13.00 -0.22
CA ASN A 87 -4.40 -12.74 -1.54
C ASN A 87 -3.61 -11.66 -2.32
N LEU A 88 -2.68 -10.97 -1.66
CA LEU A 88 -1.78 -10.04 -2.32
C LEU A 88 -0.74 -10.80 -3.16
N CYS A 89 -0.47 -10.26 -4.35
CA CYS A 89 0.64 -10.74 -5.16
C CYS A 89 1.97 -10.46 -4.43
N LYS A 90 2.83 -11.47 -4.33
CA LYS A 90 4.19 -11.30 -3.81
C LYS A 90 4.97 -10.42 -4.81
N PRO A 91 5.59 -9.31 -4.36
CA PRO A 91 6.34 -8.40 -5.23
C PRO A 91 7.64 -8.97 -5.78
#